data_AF-A0A927NQA1-F1
#
_entry.id   AF-A0A927NQA1-F1
#
_cell.length_a   1.000
_cell.length_b   1.000
_cell.length_c   1.000
_cell.angle_alpha   90.00
_cell.angle_beta   90.00
_cell.angle_gamma   90.00
#
_symmetry.space_group_name_H-M   'P 1'
#
loop_
_entity.id
_entity.type
_entity.pdbx_description
1 polymer ?
#
loop_
_entity_poly.entity_id
_entity_poly.type
_entity_poly.pdbx_seq_one_letter_code
_entity_poly.pdbx_strand_id
1 'polypeptide(L)'
;MNKQEFLSQLRKRLSALPQKEVNERLNFYSEIIDDKIEEGLSEETAVEQIGTIDEIVTQIETELSPLPIKKKTSHKKENSTLWKSCFLTFSAPIGFALLIALMAIIFSFYVVLWVIPIVLWTVFVAFCVCAIVLSILSVLYISVGYIPLAITLLGTACILLGLSIFLYFGCKSATKGVESLTKKSIHSIF
;
A
#
# COMPACT_ATOMS: atom_id res chain seq x y z
N MET A 1 -50.39 22.66 -2.64
CA MET A 1 -50.44 22.74 -4.13
C MET A 1 -51.21 21.53 -4.62
N ASN A 2 -52.04 21.67 -5.64
CA ASN A 2 -52.74 20.52 -6.21
C ASN A 2 -51.81 19.76 -7.19
N LYS A 3 -52.02 18.45 -7.40
CA LYS A 3 -51.29 17.59 -8.35
C LYS A 3 -51.12 18.26 -9.74
N GLN A 4 -52.20 18.83 -10.27
CA GLN A 4 -52.16 19.46 -11.60
C GLN A 4 -51.23 20.68 -11.64
N GLU A 5 -51.22 21.45 -10.56
CA GLU A 5 -50.38 22.64 -10.42
C GLU A 5 -48.90 22.25 -10.32
N PHE A 6 -48.59 21.21 -9.53
CA PHE A 6 -47.24 20.66 -9.38
C PHE A 6 -46.67 20.16 -10.72
N LEU A 7 -47.41 19.31 -11.43
CA LEU A 7 -46.96 18.78 -12.73
C LEU A 7 -46.80 19.89 -13.79
N SER A 8 -47.66 20.92 -13.76
CA SER A 8 -47.54 22.05 -14.67
C SER A 8 -46.26 22.87 -14.43
N GLN A 9 -45.86 23.03 -13.16
CA GLN A 9 -44.65 23.76 -12.78
C GLN A 9 -43.40 22.91 -13.07
N LEU A 10 -43.45 21.61 -12.81
CA LEU A 10 -42.36 20.68 -13.14
C LEU A 10 -42.10 20.66 -14.65
N ARG A 11 -43.17 20.64 -15.47
CA ARG A 11 -43.07 20.73 -16.93
C ARG A 11 -42.42 22.03 -17.42
N LYS A 12 -42.77 23.17 -16.80
CA LYS A 12 -42.18 24.48 -17.15
C LYS A 12 -40.70 24.56 -16.81
N ARG A 13 -40.25 23.91 -15.73
CA ARG A 13 -38.84 23.91 -15.33
C ARG A 13 -38.01 22.90 -16.15
N LEU A 14 -38.59 21.76 -16.50
CA LEU A 14 -37.94 20.74 -17.32
C LEU A 14 -38.02 20.99 -18.84
N SER A 15 -38.57 22.13 -19.29
CA SER A 15 -38.73 22.44 -20.72
C SER A 15 -37.42 22.53 -21.51
N ALA A 16 -36.28 22.59 -20.81
CA ALA A 16 -34.94 22.56 -21.41
C ALA A 16 -34.50 21.15 -21.88
N LEU A 17 -35.20 20.09 -21.44
CA LEU A 17 -34.90 18.70 -21.79
C LEU A 17 -35.72 18.21 -23.00
N PRO A 18 -35.32 17.12 -23.67
CA PRO A 18 -36.09 16.52 -24.76
C PRO A 18 -37.52 16.18 -24.32
N GLN A 19 -38.53 16.55 -25.12
CA GLN A 19 -39.95 16.38 -24.79
C GLN A 19 -40.33 14.95 -24.38
N LYS A 20 -39.62 13.95 -24.89
CA LYS A 20 -39.81 12.54 -24.53
C LYS A 20 -39.46 12.26 -23.07
N GLU A 21 -38.31 12.76 -22.61
CA GLU A 21 -37.84 12.60 -21.22
C GLU A 21 -38.70 13.41 -20.25
N VAL A 22 -39.12 14.61 -20.65
CA VAL A 22 -40.03 15.45 -19.83
C VAL A 22 -41.33 14.71 -19.54
N ASN A 23 -41.95 14.08 -20.57
CA ASN A 23 -43.18 13.33 -20.38
C ASN A 23 -42.99 12.07 -19.53
N GLU A 24 -41.86 11.38 -19.67
CA GLU A 24 -41.53 10.20 -18.86
C GLU A 24 -41.37 10.56 -17.37
N ARG A 25 -40.64 11.65 -17.07
CA ARG A 25 -40.49 12.14 -15.69
C ARG A 25 -41.82 12.62 -15.11
N LEU A 26 -42.64 13.33 -15.90
CA LEU A 26 -43.97 13.77 -15.45
C LEU A 26 -44.90 12.58 -15.15
N ASN A 27 -44.86 11.52 -15.96
CA ASN A 27 -45.63 10.31 -15.71
C ASN A 27 -45.16 9.59 -14.44
N PHE A 28 -43.85 9.46 -14.24
CA PHE A 28 -43.28 8.85 -13.03
C PHE A 28 -43.72 9.59 -11.75
N TYR A 29 -43.63 10.92 -11.73
CA TYR A 29 -44.10 11.68 -10.56
C TYR A 29 -45.63 11.68 -10.44
N SER A 30 -46.37 11.60 -11.55
CA SER A 30 -47.82 11.43 -11.49
C SER A 30 -48.21 10.10 -10.82
N GLU A 31 -47.55 9.00 -11.19
CA GLU A 31 -47.79 7.66 -10.63
C GLU A 31 -47.48 7.62 -9.13
N ILE A 32 -46.36 8.21 -8.70
CA ILE A 32 -46.04 8.31 -7.26
C ILE A 32 -47.07 9.15 -6.49
N ILE A 33 -47.57 10.24 -7.08
CA ILE A 33 -48.63 11.04 -6.45
C ILE A 33 -49.92 10.22 -6.36
N ASP A 34 -50.26 9.49 -7.42
CA ASP A 34 -51.46 8.65 -7.47
C ASP A 34 -51.40 7.52 -6.45
N ASP A 35 -50.26 6.81 -6.34
CA ASP A 35 -50.05 5.76 -5.34
C ASP A 35 -50.26 6.31 -3.92
N LYS A 36 -49.75 7.51 -3.63
CA LYS A 36 -49.92 8.15 -2.31
C LYS A 36 -51.37 8.59 -2.05
N ILE A 37 -52.10 8.99 -3.09
CA ILE A 37 -53.53 9.30 -2.96
C ILE A 37 -54.32 8.02 -2.70
N GLU A 38 -53.97 6.92 -3.37
CA GLU A 38 -54.58 5.59 -3.14
C GLU A 38 -54.29 5.04 -1.74
N GLU A 39 -53.13 5.36 -1.16
CA GLU A 39 -52.79 5.10 0.25
C GLU A 39 -53.57 5.95 1.26
N GLY A 40 -54.44 6.87 0.78
CA GLY A 40 -55.35 7.66 1.60
C GLY A 40 -54.82 9.03 2.03
N LEU A 41 -53.72 9.51 1.42
CA LEU A 41 -53.23 10.87 1.64
C LEU A 41 -53.99 11.88 0.77
N SER A 42 -54.20 13.09 1.29
CA SER A 42 -54.76 14.18 0.47
C SER A 42 -53.72 14.64 -0.57
N GLU A 43 -54.19 15.09 -1.73
CA GLU A 43 -53.33 15.49 -2.85
C GLU A 43 -52.25 16.51 -2.43
N GLU A 44 -52.57 17.42 -1.50
CA GLU A 44 -51.63 18.44 -1.03
C GLU A 44 -50.49 17.84 -0.19
N THR A 45 -50.80 16.85 0.66
CA THR A 45 -49.82 16.17 1.51
C THR A 45 -48.94 15.21 0.71
N ALA A 46 -49.50 14.58 -0.34
CA ALA A 46 -48.74 13.74 -1.26
C ALA A 46 -47.66 14.56 -2.00
N VAL A 47 -48.03 15.76 -2.48
CA VAL A 47 -47.10 16.67 -3.16
C VAL A 47 -46.01 17.20 -2.21
N GLU A 48 -46.36 17.51 -0.96
CA GLU A 48 -45.38 17.99 0.02
C GLU A 48 -44.32 16.93 0.37
N GLN A 49 -44.71 15.66 0.44
CA GLN A 49 -43.78 14.57 0.74
C GLN A 49 -42.84 14.18 -0.41
N ILE A 50 -43.17 14.54 -1.65
CA ILE A 50 -42.34 14.20 -2.81
C ILE A 50 -41.13 15.15 -2.92
N GLY A 51 -41.22 16.32 -2.31
CA GLY A 51 -40.14 17.31 -2.27
C GLY A 51 -40.43 18.54 -3.13
N THR A 52 -39.55 19.53 -3.05
CA THR A 52 -39.74 20.79 -3.75
C THR A 52 -39.42 20.64 -5.23
N ILE A 53 -40.18 21.31 -6.11
CA ILE A 53 -39.96 21.26 -7.57
C ILE A 53 -38.51 21.57 -7.94
N ASP A 54 -37.87 22.52 -7.25
CA ASP A 54 -36.47 22.89 -7.48
C ASP A 54 -35.49 21.75 -7.12
N GLU A 55 -35.77 20.95 -6.10
CA GLU A 55 -34.95 19.79 -5.71
C GLU A 55 -35.05 18.68 -6.76
N ILE A 56 -36.27 18.42 -7.24
CA ILE A 56 -36.56 17.40 -8.25
C ILE A 56 -35.90 17.76 -9.58
N VAL A 57 -36.01 19.02 -10.01
CA VAL A 57 -35.37 19.51 -11.23
C VAL A 57 -33.85 19.39 -11.11
N THR A 58 -33.27 19.78 -9.97
CA THR A 58 -31.83 19.65 -9.73
C THR A 58 -31.37 18.20 -9.74
N GLN A 59 -32.17 17.27 -9.20
CA GLN A 59 -31.86 15.85 -9.21
C GLN A 59 -31.90 15.27 -10.63
N ILE A 60 -32.93 15.60 -11.42
CA ILE A 60 -33.06 15.17 -12.82
C ILE A 60 -31.89 15.73 -13.65
N GLU A 61 -31.55 17.00 -13.48
CA GLU A 61 -30.40 17.63 -14.15
C GLU A 61 -29.05 17.00 -13.77
N THR A 62 -28.91 16.56 -12.50
CA THR A 62 -27.71 15.87 -12.00
C THR A 62 -27.61 14.43 -12.52
N GLU A 63 -28.74 13.73 -12.67
CA GLU A 63 -28.78 12.37 -13.24
C GLU A 63 -28.48 12.36 -14.74
N LEU A 64 -28.88 13.40 -15.47
CA LEU A 64 -28.70 13.51 -16.93
C LEU A 64 -27.39 14.18 -17.35
N SER A 65 -26.72 14.96 -16.49
CA SER A 65 -25.45 15.62 -16.83
C SER A 65 -24.24 14.73 -16.55
N PRO A 66 -23.47 14.27 -17.55
CA PRO A 66 -22.26 13.47 -17.33
C PRO A 66 -21.04 14.32 -16.93
N LEU A 67 -21.18 15.61 -16.62
CA LEU A 67 -20.04 16.50 -16.39
C LEU A 67 -20.18 17.38 -15.14
N PRO A 68 -19.09 17.57 -14.37
CA PRO A 68 -19.15 18.10 -13.03
C PRO A 68 -19.15 19.63 -13.07
N ILE A 69 -20.23 20.27 -12.65
CA ILE A 69 -20.22 21.71 -12.36
C ILE A 69 -20.61 21.96 -10.90
N LYS A 70 -19.66 22.57 -10.21
CA LYS A 70 -19.62 22.94 -8.80
C LYS A 70 -20.35 24.28 -8.60
N LYS A 71 -21.32 24.38 -7.67
CA LYS A 71 -21.26 25.22 -6.44
C LYS A 71 -22.64 25.66 -5.86
N LYS A 72 -22.78 25.37 -4.54
CA LYS A 72 -23.28 26.18 -3.39
C LYS A 72 -24.75 26.69 -3.46
N THR A 73 -25.61 26.40 -2.47
CA THR A 73 -25.60 26.99 -1.10
C THR A 73 -26.57 26.23 -0.15
N SER A 74 -26.11 25.79 1.03
CA SER A 74 -26.60 26.11 2.40
C SER A 74 -28.12 25.94 2.66
N HIS A 75 -28.63 24.98 3.46
CA HIS A 75 -28.48 24.90 4.93
C HIS A 75 -28.82 23.51 5.55
N LYS A 76 -27.87 23.01 6.36
CA LYS A 76 -28.01 22.33 7.68
C LYS A 76 -28.86 21.04 7.86
N LYS A 77 -28.18 19.89 7.88
CA LYS A 77 -27.90 19.01 9.06
C LYS A 77 -27.03 17.82 8.58
N GLU A 78 -25.73 18.04 8.43
CA GLU A 78 -24.71 17.56 9.39
C GLU A 78 -24.91 16.07 9.76
N ASN A 79 -24.13 15.18 9.10
CA ASN A 79 -23.68 13.85 9.59
C ASN A 79 -22.90 13.01 8.55
N SER A 80 -22.58 13.50 7.34
CA SER A 80 -21.86 12.70 6.33
C SER A 80 -20.44 13.15 5.99
N THR A 81 -19.97 14.25 6.58
CA THR A 81 -18.59 14.75 6.42
C THR A 81 -17.61 14.17 7.44
N LEU A 82 -18.08 13.72 8.61
CA LEU A 82 -17.26 12.98 9.56
C LEU A 82 -16.92 11.57 9.07
N TRP A 83 -17.85 10.89 8.37
CA TRP A 83 -17.57 9.58 7.78
C TRP A 83 -16.52 9.67 6.68
N LYS A 84 -16.63 10.65 5.78
CA LYS A 84 -15.70 10.82 4.65
C LYS A 84 -14.33 11.34 5.09
N SER A 85 -14.25 12.18 6.12
CA SER A 85 -12.97 12.58 6.70
C SER A 85 -12.33 11.47 7.55
N CYS A 86 -13.12 10.69 8.28
CA CYS A 86 -12.63 9.52 9.01
C CYS A 86 -12.12 8.42 8.06
N PHE A 87 -12.79 8.18 6.93
CA PHE A 87 -12.33 7.23 5.90
C PHE A 87 -11.00 7.67 5.27
N LEU A 88 -10.87 8.96 4.97
CA LEU A 88 -9.64 9.49 4.37
C LEU A 88 -8.47 9.50 5.37
N THR A 89 -8.76 9.70 6.65
CA THR A 89 -7.78 9.58 7.74
C THR A 89 -7.47 8.12 8.08
N PHE A 90 -8.29 7.13 7.73
CA PHE A 90 -7.95 5.71 7.91
C PHE A 90 -7.04 5.19 6.78
N SER A 91 -7.19 5.68 5.55
CA SER A 91 -6.30 5.31 4.44
C SER A 91 -4.85 5.80 4.58
N ALA A 92 -4.63 6.91 5.29
CA ALA A 92 -3.28 7.47 5.49
C ALA A 92 -2.37 6.62 6.41
N PRO A 93 -2.78 6.21 7.63
CA PRO A 93 -1.98 5.34 8.49
C PRO A 93 -1.88 3.91 7.94
N ILE A 94 -2.90 3.39 7.25
CA ILE A 94 -2.83 2.07 6.63
C ILE A 94 -1.91 2.07 5.41
N GLY A 95 -1.98 3.09 4.54
CA GLY A 95 -1.05 3.22 3.42
C GLY A 95 0.39 3.42 3.90
N PHE A 96 0.59 4.22 4.94
CA PHE A 96 1.90 4.43 5.55
C PHE A 96 2.45 3.14 6.19
N ALA A 97 1.63 2.39 6.93
CA ALA A 97 2.02 1.10 7.48
C ALA A 97 2.34 0.07 6.39
N LEU A 98 1.57 0.05 5.29
CA LEU A 98 1.82 -0.83 4.15
C LEU A 98 3.13 -0.49 3.43
N LEU A 99 3.45 0.80 3.28
CA LEU A 99 4.71 1.26 2.67
C LEU A 99 5.92 0.89 3.55
N ILE A 100 5.80 1.06 4.87
CA ILE A 100 6.82 0.61 5.83
C ILE A 100 6.98 -0.90 5.77
N ALA A 101 5.89 -1.66 5.71
CA ALA A 101 5.94 -3.11 5.59
C ALA A 101 6.66 -3.55 4.30
N LEU A 102 6.37 -2.90 3.16
CA LEU A 102 7.04 -3.17 1.89
C LEU A 102 8.55 -2.87 1.97
N MET A 103 8.92 -1.74 2.55
CA MET A 103 10.34 -1.38 2.77
C MET A 103 11.04 -2.36 3.71
N ALA A 104 10.37 -2.80 4.77
CA ALA A 104 10.92 -3.79 5.70
C ALA A 104 11.16 -5.14 5.01
N ILE A 105 10.28 -5.58 4.10
CA ILE A 105 10.46 -6.81 3.32
C ILE A 105 11.70 -6.67 2.42
N ILE A 106 11.81 -5.58 1.66
CA ILE A 106 12.96 -5.33 0.77
C ILE A 106 14.27 -5.30 1.58
N PHE A 107 14.25 -4.62 2.73
CA PHE A 107 15.38 -4.55 3.64
C PHE A 107 15.77 -5.93 4.19
N SER A 108 14.80 -6.76 4.56
CA SER A 108 15.06 -8.13 5.02
C SER A 108 15.77 -8.96 3.96
N PHE A 109 15.29 -8.92 2.71
CA PHE A 109 15.97 -9.59 1.59
C PHE A 109 17.39 -9.06 1.37
N TYR A 110 17.61 -7.75 1.50
CA TYR A 110 18.94 -7.16 1.42
C TYR A 110 19.87 -7.70 2.52
N VAL A 111 19.41 -7.75 3.77
CA VAL A 111 20.19 -8.32 4.89
C VAL A 111 20.54 -9.77 4.60
N VAL A 112 19.59 -10.60 4.16
CA VAL A 112 19.82 -12.02 3.84
C VAL A 112 20.88 -12.20 2.75
N LEU A 113 20.89 -11.36 1.71
CA LEU A 113 21.93 -11.38 0.67
C LEU A 113 23.32 -11.08 1.23
N TRP A 114 23.40 -10.19 2.23
CA TRP A 114 24.66 -9.81 2.88
C TRP A 114 25.11 -10.79 3.97
N VAL A 115 24.26 -11.69 4.46
CA VAL A 115 24.67 -12.72 5.44
C VAL A 115 25.76 -13.63 4.88
N ILE A 116 25.66 -14.04 3.61
CA ILE A 116 26.61 -14.96 2.98
C ILE A 116 28.05 -14.41 3.06
N PRO A 117 28.36 -13.20 2.55
CA PRO A 117 29.71 -12.66 2.67
C PRO A 117 30.13 -12.45 4.13
N ILE A 118 29.23 -11.98 5.01
CA ILE A 118 29.57 -11.77 6.43
C ILE A 118 30.01 -13.08 7.10
N VAL A 119 29.29 -14.18 6.88
CA VAL A 119 29.65 -15.50 7.44
C VAL A 119 30.99 -15.97 6.89
N LEU A 120 31.20 -15.84 5.57
CA LEU A 120 32.46 -16.17 4.92
C LEU A 120 33.65 -15.41 5.51
N TRP A 121 33.51 -14.10 5.72
CA TRP A 121 34.52 -13.26 6.37
C TRP A 121 34.73 -13.63 7.83
N THR A 122 33.67 -13.97 8.57
CA THR A 122 33.77 -14.41 9.97
C THR A 122 34.55 -15.72 10.09
N VAL A 123 34.27 -16.67 9.21
CA VAL A 123 35.01 -17.94 9.14
C VAL A 123 36.48 -17.67 8.82
N PHE A 124 36.77 -16.82 7.84
CA PHE A 124 38.16 -16.43 7.52
C PHE A 124 38.90 -15.88 8.75
N VAL A 125 38.30 -14.96 9.50
CA VAL A 125 38.90 -14.41 10.72
C VAL A 125 39.14 -15.51 11.76
N ALA A 126 38.18 -16.42 11.96
CA ALA A 126 38.33 -17.53 12.90
C ALA A 126 39.51 -18.44 12.52
N PHE A 127 39.68 -18.78 11.24
CA PHE A 127 40.82 -19.57 10.77
C PHE A 127 42.16 -18.84 10.99
N CYS A 128 42.24 -17.54 10.73
CA CYS A 128 43.43 -16.74 11.00
C CYS A 128 43.79 -16.71 12.50
N VAL A 129 42.80 -16.50 13.37
CA VAL A 129 43.01 -16.49 14.82
C VAL A 129 43.50 -17.86 15.30
N CYS A 130 42.86 -18.94 14.86
CA CYS A 130 43.29 -20.30 15.18
C CYS A 130 44.73 -20.56 14.74
N ALA A 131 45.11 -20.16 13.52
CA ALA A 131 46.48 -20.33 13.03
C ALA A 131 47.52 -19.59 13.88
N ILE A 132 47.21 -18.35 14.31
CA ILE A 132 48.09 -17.55 15.17
C ILE A 132 48.23 -18.22 16.54
N VAL A 133 47.12 -18.63 17.15
CA VAL A 133 47.12 -19.30 18.47
C VAL A 133 47.93 -20.60 18.42
N LEU A 134 47.72 -21.43 17.39
CA LEU A 134 48.47 -22.68 17.21
C LEU A 134 49.97 -22.43 17.00
N SER A 135 50.33 -21.37 16.28
CA SER A 135 51.74 -21.00 16.07
C SER A 135 52.41 -20.61 17.39
N ILE A 136 51.73 -19.83 18.24
CA ILE A 136 52.24 -19.45 19.56
C ILE A 136 52.35 -20.68 20.47
N LEU A 137 51.33 -21.52 20.49
CA LEU A 137 51.34 -22.77 21.28
C LEU A 137 52.49 -23.69 20.87
N SER A 138 52.74 -23.83 19.56
CA SER A 138 53.85 -24.64 19.05
C SER A 138 55.20 -24.23 19.67
N VAL A 139 55.50 -22.93 19.74
CA VAL A 139 56.75 -22.41 20.34
C VAL A 139 56.82 -22.73 21.85
N LEU A 140 55.70 -22.64 22.56
CA LEU A 140 55.64 -22.97 23.99
C LEU A 140 55.89 -24.47 24.23
N TYR A 141 55.30 -25.36 23.42
CA TYR A 141 55.48 -26.81 23.56
C TYR A 141 56.91 -27.29 23.26
N ILE A 142 57.64 -26.59 22.37
CA ILE A 142 59.09 -26.82 22.17
C ILE A 142 59.84 -26.55 23.47
N SER A 143 59.49 -25.47 24.16
CA SER A 143 60.16 -25.04 25.40
C SER A 143 59.94 -25.99 26.57
N VAL A 144 58.83 -26.74 26.57
CA VAL A 144 58.50 -27.76 27.60
C VAL A 144 59.10 -29.14 27.26
N GLY A 145 59.71 -29.31 26.07
CA GLY A 145 60.36 -30.55 25.66
C GLY A 145 59.46 -31.56 24.92
N TYR A 146 58.20 -31.21 24.62
CA TYR A 146 57.28 -32.04 23.84
C TYR A 146 57.41 -31.79 22.33
N ILE A 147 58.55 -32.18 21.76
CA ILE A 147 58.93 -31.90 20.37
C ILE A 147 57.93 -32.48 19.33
N PRO A 148 57.43 -33.73 19.45
CA PRO A 148 56.53 -34.28 18.44
C PRO A 148 55.19 -33.51 18.34
N LEU A 149 54.64 -33.08 19.48
CA LEU A 149 53.42 -32.28 19.53
C LEU A 149 53.64 -30.89 18.93
N ALA A 150 54.78 -30.25 19.21
CA ALA A 150 55.06 -28.95 18.64
C ALA A 150 55.08 -28.93 17.10
N ILE A 151 55.66 -29.98 16.48
CA ILE A 151 55.75 -30.09 15.01
C ILE A 151 54.37 -30.32 14.40
N THR A 152 53.51 -31.15 15.03
CA THR A 152 52.14 -31.35 14.53
C THR A 152 51.29 -30.09 14.67
N LEU A 153 51.44 -29.32 15.76
CA LEU A 153 50.79 -28.02 15.91
C LEU A 153 51.27 -27.00 14.84
N LEU A 154 52.57 -26.99 14.53
CA LEU A 154 53.10 -26.10 13.48
C LEU A 154 52.60 -26.50 12.09
N GLY A 155 52.57 -27.80 11.79
CA GLY A 155 52.05 -28.33 10.53
C GLY A 155 50.56 -28.00 10.35
N THR A 156 49.76 -28.19 11.40
CA THR A 156 48.32 -27.84 11.37
C THR A 156 48.09 -26.34 11.23
N ALA A 157 48.90 -25.49 11.88
CA ALA A 157 48.86 -24.04 11.69
C ALA A 157 49.15 -23.65 10.22
N CYS A 158 50.18 -24.23 9.59
CA CYS A 158 50.49 -23.98 8.17
C CYS A 158 49.36 -24.42 7.23
N ILE A 159 48.73 -25.58 7.48
CA ILE A 159 47.57 -26.05 6.70
C ILE A 159 46.39 -25.08 6.85
N LEU A 160 46.11 -24.62 8.08
CA LEU A 160 45.07 -23.61 8.33
C LEU A 160 45.34 -22.29 7.61
N LEU A 161 46.59 -21.82 7.58
CA LEU A 161 46.97 -20.61 6.83
C LEU A 161 46.75 -20.79 5.33
N GLY A 162 47.13 -21.95 4.77
CA GLY A 162 46.87 -22.29 3.38
C GLY A 162 45.37 -22.27 3.03
N LEU A 163 44.54 -22.89 3.88
CA LEU A 163 43.08 -22.86 3.74
C LEU A 163 42.50 -21.44 3.86
N SER A 164 43.06 -20.62 4.75
CA SER A 164 42.64 -19.22 4.93
C SER A 164 42.85 -18.40 3.65
N ILE A 165 43.99 -18.57 2.97
CA ILE A 165 44.28 -17.89 1.70
C ILE A 165 43.28 -18.31 0.61
N PHE A 166 42.95 -19.60 0.53
CA PHE A 166 41.94 -20.09 -0.41
C PHE A 166 40.54 -19.50 -0.11
N LEU A 167 40.15 -19.47 1.16
CA LEU A 167 38.90 -18.86 1.62
C LEU A 167 38.86 -17.36 1.30
N TYR A 168 39.97 -16.64 1.38
CA TYR A 168 40.02 -15.22 1.01
C TYR A 168 39.63 -14.98 -0.45
N PHE A 169 40.11 -15.80 -1.39
CA PHE A 169 39.68 -15.74 -2.79
C PHE A 169 38.19 -16.06 -2.94
N GLY A 170 37.69 -17.05 -2.20
CA GLY A 170 36.27 -17.37 -2.12
C GLY A 170 35.42 -16.20 -1.61
N CYS A 171 35.82 -15.56 -0.51
CA CYS A 171 35.17 -14.39 0.08
C CYS A 171 35.13 -13.22 -0.91
N LYS A 172 36.24 -12.96 -1.60
CA LYS A 172 36.34 -11.91 -2.62
C LYS A 172 35.40 -12.17 -3.80
N SER A 173 35.31 -13.43 -4.24
CA SER A 173 34.40 -13.82 -5.32
C SER A 173 32.93 -13.69 -4.89
N ALA A 174 32.58 -14.18 -3.70
CA ALA A 174 31.24 -14.10 -3.14
C ALA A 174 30.77 -12.64 -2.97
N THR A 175 31.63 -11.77 -2.43
CA THR A 175 31.32 -10.35 -2.25
C THR A 175 31.07 -9.66 -3.60
N LYS A 176 31.94 -9.90 -4.59
CA LYS A 176 31.74 -9.39 -5.96
C LYS A 176 30.45 -9.92 -6.61
N GLY A 177 30.13 -11.19 -6.38
CA GLY A 177 28.88 -11.80 -6.83
C GLY A 177 27.66 -11.08 -6.27
N VAL A 178 27.61 -10.88 -4.95
CA VAL A 178 26.52 -10.15 -4.27
C VAL A 178 26.42 -8.69 -4.75
N GLU A 179 27.54 -8.00 -4.94
CA GLU A 179 27.55 -6.63 -5.50
C GLU A 179 27.00 -6.59 -6.93
N SER A 180 27.39 -7.56 -7.78
CA SER A 180 26.89 -7.64 -9.17
C SER A 180 25.38 -7.88 -9.21
N LEU A 181 24.86 -8.76 -8.33
CA LEU A 181 23.44 -9.06 -8.23
C LEU A 181 22.67 -7.84 -7.74
N THR A 182 23.20 -7.15 -6.73
CA THR A 182 22.61 -5.91 -6.19
C THR A 182 22.52 -4.83 -7.27
N LYS A 183 23.60 -4.60 -8.03
CA LYS A 183 23.60 -3.63 -9.15
C LYS A 183 22.59 -4.00 -10.23
N LYS A 184 22.47 -5.30 -10.57
CA LYS A 184 21.53 -5.79 -11.57
C LYS A 184 20.07 -5.64 -11.12
N SER A 185 19.77 -5.90 -9.85
CA SER A 185 18.43 -5.70 -9.28
C SER A 185 18.03 -4.23 -9.29
N ILE A 186 18.94 -3.31 -8.95
CA ILE A 186 18.66 -1.87 -8.98
C ILE A 186 18.37 -1.39 -10.42
N HIS A 187 19.16 -1.82 -11.40
CA HIS A 187 18.95 -1.45 -12.81
C HIS A 187 17.70 -2.09 -13.45
N SER A 188 17.19 -3.17 -12.88
CA SER A 188 15.93 -3.76 -13.33
C SER A 188 14.69 -3.04 -12.78
N ILE A 189 14.86 -2.27 -11.71
CA ILE A 189 13.78 -1.58 -11.00
C ILE A 189 13.65 -0.12 -11.48
N PHE A 190 14.74 0.47 -12.02
CA PHE A 190 14.83 1.86 -12.46
C PHE A 190 15.18 1.95 -13.94
#